data_AF-A0A8J5I8V3-F1
#
_entry.id   AF-A0A8J5I8V3-F1
#
_cell.length_a   1.000
_cell.length_b   1.000
_cell.length_c   1.000
_cell.angle_alpha   90.00
_cell.angle_beta   90.00
_cell.angle_gamma   90.00
#
_symmetry.space_group_name_H-M   'P 1'
#
loop_
_entity.id
_entity.type
_entity.pdbx_description
1 polymer ?
#
loop_
_entity_poly.entity_id
_entity_poly.type
_entity_poly.pdbx_seq_one_letter_code
_entity_poly.pdbx_strand_id
1 'polypeptide(L)'
;MPETSLAGNSLEPSPRDQSCYIYAGENLVLVAVQFPVAAARTRAVAKLLLGGIQAERVLVLGSIRSQNYGGRLDVDETLAFKLETVEDRNSEQHLVRGLDYLPSGSVMDGLGAVIIAE
;
A
#
# COMPACT_ATOMS: atom_id res chain seq x y z
N MET A 1 3.04 20.57 10.11
CA MET A 1 3.06 20.48 8.64
C MET A 1 3.14 21.89 8.08
N PRO A 2 4.26 22.29 7.44
CA PRO A 2 4.31 23.50 6.64
C PRO A 2 4.31 23.18 5.14
N GLU A 3 3.33 23.75 4.45
CA GLU A 3 3.47 24.48 3.17
C GLU A 3 4.24 23.85 2.00
N THR A 4 3.99 22.58 1.66
CA THR A 4 4.23 22.14 0.27
C THR A 4 3.04 22.55 -0.60
N SER A 5 3.27 23.50 -1.50
CA SER A 5 2.25 23.96 -2.46
C SER A 5 1.78 22.80 -3.34
N LEU A 6 0.47 22.56 -3.36
CA LEU A 6 -0.20 21.65 -4.31
C LEU A 6 -0.36 22.29 -5.72
N ALA A 7 0.19 23.49 -5.94
CA ALA A 7 0.06 24.19 -7.22
C ALA A 7 0.76 23.42 -8.34
N GLY A 8 -0.05 22.80 -9.20
CA GLY A 8 0.40 22.00 -10.34
C GLY A 8 -0.32 20.65 -10.46
N ASN A 9 -0.89 20.15 -9.38
CA ASN A 9 -1.74 18.96 -9.40
C ASN A 9 -3.21 19.39 -9.53
N SER A 10 -3.92 18.87 -10.52
CA SER A 10 -5.39 18.98 -10.55
C SER A 10 -5.93 18.30 -9.29
N LEU A 11 -6.55 19.09 -8.40
CA LEU A 11 -7.22 18.57 -7.19
C LEU A 11 -8.47 17.76 -7.54
N GLU A 12 -8.97 17.90 -8.77
CA GLU A 12 -10.03 17.04 -9.28
C GLU A 12 -9.41 15.76 -9.86
N PRO A 13 -9.66 14.59 -9.24
CA PRO A 13 -9.26 13.33 -9.83
C PRO A 13 -9.96 13.16 -11.17
N SER A 14 -9.22 13.20 -12.27
CA SER A 14 -9.76 12.81 -13.57
C SER A 14 -10.15 11.32 -13.48
N PRO A 15 -11.42 10.95 -13.73
CA PRO A 15 -11.86 9.54 -13.66
C PRO A 15 -11.15 8.62 -14.67
N ARG A 16 -10.35 9.19 -15.58
CA ARG A 16 -9.63 8.48 -16.64
C ARG A 16 -8.11 8.51 -16.45
N ASP A 17 -7.62 9.23 -15.46
CA ASP A 17 -6.18 9.36 -15.25
C ASP A 17 -5.66 8.16 -14.44
N GLN A 18 -5.08 7.18 -15.14
CA GLN A 18 -4.47 6.00 -14.52
C GLN A 18 -3.05 6.26 -13.99
N SER A 19 -2.70 7.52 -13.77
CA SER A 19 -1.41 7.89 -13.23
C SER A 19 -1.28 7.52 -11.75
N CYS A 20 -0.05 7.23 -11.34
CA CYS A 20 0.32 7.24 -9.92
C CYS A 20 0.91 8.61 -9.58
N TYR A 21 0.62 9.08 -8.37
CA TYR A 21 1.15 10.34 -7.86
C TYR A 21 2.23 10.03 -6.85
N ILE A 22 3.39 10.66 -7.00
CA ILE A 22 4.54 10.49 -6.11
C ILE A 22 4.79 11.83 -5.41
N TYR A 23 4.73 11.80 -4.09
CA TYR A 23 5.01 12.95 -3.23
C TYR A 23 6.27 12.66 -2.43
N ALA A 24 7.22 13.59 -2.44
CA ALA A 24 8.45 13.49 -1.66
C ALA A 24 8.40 14.49 -0.49
N GLY A 25 8.68 13.99 0.71
CA GLY A 25 9.00 14.79 1.89
C GLY A 25 10.47 14.58 2.29
N GLU A 26 10.89 15.15 3.41
CA GLU A 26 12.30 15.11 3.85
C GLU A 26 12.84 13.68 4.04
N ASN A 27 12.04 12.78 4.63
CA ASN A 27 12.44 11.41 4.96
C ASN A 27 11.41 10.35 4.54
N LEU A 28 10.46 10.71 3.67
CA LEU A 28 9.36 9.84 3.26
C LEU A 28 8.98 10.12 1.81
N VAL A 29 8.69 9.04 1.07
CA VAL A 29 8.04 9.12 -0.25
C VAL A 29 6.68 8.46 -0.15
N LEU A 30 5.63 9.19 -0.51
CA LEU A 30 4.27 8.67 -0.61
C LEU A 30 3.94 8.42 -2.08
N VAL A 31 3.63 7.18 -2.42
CA VAL A 31 3.13 6.79 -3.74
C VAL A 31 1.64 6.50 -3.63
N ALA A 32 0.82 7.35 -4.24
CA ALA A 32 -0.62 7.19 -4.31
C ALA A 32 -1.02 6.59 -5.66
N VAL A 33 -1.60 5.39 -5.63
CA VAL A 33 -2.10 4.69 -6.80
C VAL A 33 -3.63 4.69 -6.74
N GLN A 34 -4.25 5.57 -7.53
CA GLN A 34 -5.69 5.79 -7.46
C GLN A 34 -6.51 4.64 -8.06
N PHE A 35 -5.99 4.01 -9.11
CA PHE A 35 -6.69 2.98 -9.87
C PHE A 35 -5.98 1.64 -9.75
N PRO A 36 -6.73 0.52 -9.69
CA PRO A 36 -6.13 -0.81 -9.68
C PRO A 36 -5.21 -1.02 -10.89
N VAL A 37 -3.97 -1.43 -10.63
CA VAL A 37 -3.04 -1.83 -11.69
C VAL A 37 -3.46 -3.20 -12.22
N ALA A 38 -3.68 -3.29 -13.53
CA ALA A 38 -4.01 -4.55 -14.18
C ALA A 38 -2.95 -5.62 -13.88
N ALA A 39 -3.38 -6.83 -13.54
CA ALA A 39 -2.53 -7.94 -13.08
C ALA A 39 -1.31 -8.19 -13.99
N ALA A 40 -1.48 -8.09 -15.31
CA ALA A 40 -0.41 -8.27 -16.29
C ALA A 40 0.74 -7.26 -16.17
N ARG A 41 0.49 -6.08 -15.57
CA ARG A 41 1.47 -4.99 -15.42
C ARG A 41 1.94 -4.81 -13.99
N THR A 42 1.25 -5.38 -13.01
CA THR A 42 1.51 -5.18 -11.58
C THR A 42 2.96 -5.45 -11.21
N ARG A 43 3.54 -6.54 -11.72
CA ARG A 43 4.95 -6.88 -11.48
C ARG A 43 5.93 -5.87 -12.05
N ALA A 44 5.70 -5.41 -13.28
CA ALA A 44 6.55 -4.41 -13.91
C ALA A 44 6.49 -3.08 -13.13
N VAL A 45 5.30 -2.68 -12.68
CA VAL A 45 5.11 -1.47 -11.87
C VAL A 45 5.79 -1.60 -10.51
N ALA A 46 5.65 -2.73 -9.81
CA ALA A 46 6.32 -2.96 -8.53
C ALA A 46 7.84 -2.84 -8.66
N LYS A 47 8.44 -3.49 -9.69
CA LYS A 47 9.88 -3.38 -9.96
C LYS A 47 10.33 -1.96 -10.28
N LEU A 48 9.53 -1.21 -11.04
CA LEU A 48 9.83 0.18 -11.35
C LEU A 48 9.82 1.05 -10.09
N LEU A 49 8.82 0.87 -9.21
CA LEU A 49 8.73 1.61 -7.94
C LEU A 49 9.90 1.26 -7.00
N LEU A 50 10.17 -0.02 -6.78
CA LEU A 50 11.25 -0.47 -5.88
C LEU A 50 12.65 -0.16 -6.44
N GLY A 51 12.82 -0.16 -7.76
CA GLY A 51 14.08 0.23 -8.40
C GLY A 51 14.30 1.74 -8.43
N GLY A 52 13.23 2.53 -8.53
CA GLY A 52 13.29 3.99 -8.59
C GLY A 52 13.30 4.67 -7.22
N ILE A 53 12.70 4.04 -6.21
CA ILE A 53 12.60 4.57 -4.84
C ILE A 53 13.39 3.66 -3.91
N GLN A 54 14.59 4.10 -3.52
CA GLN A 54 15.43 3.39 -2.57
C GLN A 54 14.99 3.72 -1.14
N ALA A 55 13.93 3.06 -0.68
CA ALA A 55 13.45 3.16 0.69
C ALA A 55 14.09 2.07 1.56
N GLU A 56 14.48 2.43 2.78
CA GLU A 56 14.94 1.45 3.78
C GLU A 56 13.79 0.53 4.24
N ARG A 57 12.58 1.09 4.32
CA ARG A 57 11.36 0.40 4.74
C ARG A 57 10.18 0.84 3.89
N VAL A 58 9.32 -0.11 3.52
CA VAL A 58 8.15 0.13 2.66
C VAL A 58 6.87 -0.22 3.42
N LEU A 59 5.96 0.75 3.54
CA LEU A 59 4.62 0.54 4.07
C LEU A 59 3.61 0.55 2.93
N VAL A 60 2.87 -0.54 2.78
CA VAL A 60 1.78 -0.67 1.82
C VAL A 60 0.45 -0.53 2.54
N LEU A 61 -0.36 0.44 2.15
CA LEU A 61 -1.73 0.60 2.61
C LEU A 61 -2.70 0.22 1.48
N GLY A 62 -3.62 -0.68 1.78
CA GLY A 62 -4.59 -1.16 0.80
C GLY A 62 -5.81 -1.78 1.46
N SER A 63 -6.82 -2.04 0.64
CA SER A 63 -8.04 -2.75 1.04
C SER A 63 -8.08 -4.13 0.38
N ILE A 64 -8.49 -5.15 1.12
CA ILE A 64 -8.86 -6.44 0.55
C ILE A 64 -10.37 -6.50 0.32
N ARG A 65 -10.80 -7.26 -0.68
CA ARG A 65 -12.22 -7.55 -0.86
C ARG A 65 -12.68 -8.50 0.25
N SER A 66 -13.93 -8.35 0.70
CA SER A 66 -14.51 -9.23 1.73
C SER A 66 -14.44 -10.72 1.36
N GLN A 67 -14.55 -11.04 0.07
CA GLN A 67 -14.43 -12.41 -0.46
C GLN A 67 -13.04 -13.03 -0.26
N ASN A 68 -12.02 -12.19 -0.12
CA ASN A 68 -10.64 -12.61 0.09
C ASN A 68 -10.27 -12.60 1.59
N TYR A 69 -11.16 -12.17 2.48
CA TYR A 69 -10.95 -12.23 3.91
C TYR A 69 -11.38 -13.60 4.45
N GLY A 70 -10.48 -14.29 5.16
CA GLY A 70 -10.73 -15.65 5.66
C GLY A 70 -11.58 -15.71 6.94
N GLY A 71 -11.89 -14.57 7.55
CA GLY A 71 -12.68 -14.49 8.77
C GLY A 71 -14.16 -14.17 8.53
N ARG A 72 -14.92 -13.99 9.62
CA ARG A 72 -16.28 -13.49 9.56
C ARG A 72 -16.27 -11.97 9.70
N LEU A 73 -16.95 -11.26 8.81
CA LEU A 73 -17.16 -9.81 8.87
C LEU A 73 -18.62 -9.57 9.24
N ASP A 74 -18.86 -8.88 10.35
CA ASP A 74 -20.19 -8.32 10.61
C ASP A 74 -20.37 -7.04 9.75
N VAL A 75 -21.63 -6.72 9.41
CA VAL A 75 -21.98 -5.72 8.37
C VAL A 75 -21.43 -4.32 8.65
N ASP A 76 -21.25 -3.96 9.93
CA ASP A 76 -20.81 -2.62 10.36
C ASP A 76 -19.39 -2.62 10.96
N GLU A 77 -18.65 -3.72 10.81
CA GLU A 77 -17.32 -3.84 11.42
C GLU A 77 -16.23 -3.28 10.49
N THR A 78 -15.50 -2.26 10.97
CA THR A 78 -14.29 -1.78 10.30
C THR A 78 -13.10 -2.54 10.88
N LEU A 79 -12.51 -3.43 10.09
CA LEU A 79 -11.33 -4.20 10.49
C LEU A 79 -10.08 -3.68 9.77
N ALA A 80 -8.98 -3.60 10.53
CA ALA A 80 -7.66 -3.30 10.02
C ALA A 80 -6.68 -4.37 10.50
N PHE A 81 -5.88 -4.88 9.58
CA PHE A 81 -4.89 -5.90 9.86
C PHE A 81 -3.54 -5.49 9.32
N LYS A 82 -2.47 -6.09 9.86
CA LYS A 82 -1.12 -5.91 9.36
C LYS A 82 -0.52 -7.20 8.80
N LEU A 83 0.41 -7.03 7.88
CA LEU A 83 1.36 -8.03 7.42
C LEU A 83 2.75 -7.43 7.56
N GLU A 84 3.72 -8.25 7.99
CA GLU A 84 5.11 -7.85 8.17
C GLU A 84 6.00 -8.90 7.52
N THR A 85 7.14 -8.45 7.00
CA THR A 85 8.22 -9.35 6.57
C THR A 85 8.80 -10.09 7.79
N VAL A 86 9.53 -11.18 7.56
CA VAL A 86 10.17 -11.91 8.67
C VAL A 86 11.19 -11.02 9.36
N GLU A 87 11.88 -10.20 8.59
CA GLU A 87 12.86 -9.21 9.04
C GLU A 87 12.22 -8.15 9.94
N ASP A 88 11.12 -7.51 9.50
CA ASP A 88 10.42 -6.49 10.28
C ASP A 88 9.78 -7.06 11.54
N ARG A 89 9.24 -8.29 11.46
CA ARG A 89 8.62 -8.99 12.60
C ARG A 89 9.61 -9.29 13.72
N ASN A 90 10.87 -9.58 13.37
CA ASN A 90 11.95 -9.84 14.33
C ASN A 90 12.65 -8.56 14.79
N SER A 91 12.30 -7.41 14.21
CA SER A 91 12.85 -6.12 14.61
C SER A 91 12.12 -5.55 15.82
N GLU A 92 12.84 -4.84 16.69
CA GLU A 92 12.24 -4.04 17.77
C GLU A 92 11.53 -2.76 17.25
N GLN A 93 11.70 -2.45 15.96
CA GLN A 93 11.25 -1.22 15.33
C GLN A 93 10.04 -1.45 14.41
N HIS A 94 8.94 -1.98 14.96
CA HIS A 94 7.70 -2.15 14.21
C HIS A 94 7.18 -0.81 13.66
N LEU A 95 6.97 -0.73 12.34
CA LEU A 95 6.37 0.41 11.65
C LEU A 95 4.90 0.63 12.05
N VAL A 96 4.15 -0.46 12.23
CA VAL A 96 2.73 -0.44 12.57
C VAL A 96 2.47 -1.23 13.85
N ARG A 97 1.93 -0.52 14.85
CA ARG A 97 1.63 -1.07 16.19
C ARG A 97 0.12 -1.03 16.45
N GLY A 98 -0.36 -1.92 17.31
CA GLY A 98 -1.77 -1.94 17.73
C GLY A 98 -2.75 -2.51 16.70
N LEU A 99 -2.27 -3.14 15.63
CA LEU A 99 -3.08 -3.92 14.69
C LEU A 99 -2.77 -5.41 14.82
N ASP A 100 -3.81 -6.23 14.68
CA ASP A 100 -3.68 -7.67 14.61
C ASP A 100 -3.14 -8.12 13.25
N TYR A 101 -2.51 -9.29 13.21
CA TYR A 101 -2.05 -9.88 11.96
C TYR A 101 -3.22 -10.34 11.11
N LEU A 102 -3.09 -10.21 9.78
CA LEU A 102 -4.09 -10.69 8.85
C LEU A 102 -4.38 -12.20 9.08
N PRO A 103 -5.65 -12.62 9.26
CA PRO A 103 -5.97 -14.00 9.56
C PRO A 103 -5.53 -14.96 8.46
N SER A 104 -5.04 -16.14 8.88
CA SER A 104 -4.74 -17.25 7.98
C SER A 104 -5.93 -17.58 7.06
N GLY A 105 -5.64 -17.91 5.81
CA GLY A 105 -6.67 -18.17 4.79
C GLY A 105 -7.19 -16.91 4.10
N SER A 106 -6.82 -15.71 4.56
CA SER A 106 -7.04 -14.48 3.80
C SER A 106 -6.05 -14.38 2.64
N VAL A 107 -6.50 -13.85 1.51
CA VAL A 107 -5.71 -13.67 0.30
C VAL A 107 -5.59 -12.19 0.00
N MET A 108 -4.37 -11.75 -0.33
CA MET A 108 -4.11 -10.40 -0.81
C MET A 108 -3.68 -10.47 -2.27
N ASP A 109 -4.21 -9.56 -3.08
CA ASP A 109 -3.90 -9.45 -4.50
C ASP A 109 -3.51 -8.02 -4.88
N GLY A 110 -3.24 -7.80 -6.17
CA GLY A 110 -2.90 -6.49 -6.71
C GLY A 110 -1.48 -6.02 -6.38
N LEU A 111 -1.26 -4.71 -6.49
CA LEU A 111 0.07 -4.12 -6.41
C LEU A 111 0.74 -4.29 -5.05
N GLY A 112 -0.02 -4.14 -3.97
CA GLY A 112 0.50 -4.31 -2.63
C GLY A 112 1.07 -5.71 -2.36
N ALA A 113 0.34 -6.75 -2.81
CA ALA A 113 0.79 -8.13 -2.70
C ALA A 113 2.08 -8.39 -3.47
N VAL A 114 2.20 -7.83 -4.66
CA VAL A 114 3.41 -8.00 -5.48
C VAL A 114 4.60 -7.24 -4.90
N ILE A 115 4.39 -6.05 -4.33
CA ILE A 115 5.47 -5.29 -3.66
C ILE A 115 6.03 -6.06 -2.46
N ILE A 116 5.18 -6.71 -1.67
CA ILE A 116 5.61 -7.49 -0.50
C ILE A 116 6.30 -8.81 -0.92
N ALA A 117 6.07 -9.29 -2.14
CA ALA A 117 6.59 -10.57 -2.63
C ALA A 117 7.86 -10.47 -3.51
N GLU A 118 8.28 -9.27 -3.89
CA GLU A 118 9.55 -9.02 -4.62
C GLU A 118 10.73 -8.94 -3.65
#